data_AF-A0A350M954-F1
#
_entry.id   AF-A0A350M954-F1
#
_cell.length_a   1.000
_cell.length_b   1.000
_cell.length_c   1.000
_cell.angle_alpha   90.00
_cell.angle_beta   90.00
_cell.angle_gamma   90.00
#
_symmetry.space_group_name_H-M   'P 1'
#
loop_
_entity.id
_entity.type
_entity.pdbx_description
1 polymer ?
#
loop_
_entity_poly.entity_id
_entity_poly.type
_entity_poly.pdbx_seq_one_letter_code
_entity_poly.pdbx_strand_id
1 'polypeptide(L)'
;MKKLFTLFTVLTTGAFFFSATAQIGNYCTSGATTQYDTKIDKVVLNTINVSTGQTTCEQYTNNTSISTVLSKGASYPMQVTNGSCSGYHYTAYINAWIDFNQNNTFDANERVFSAGPTSGLYQVHSATVTVPATAMTGNTYMRVVIQESTPPGPCGTFSYGETEDYAIVISPSLPNDLGVASIDSPDVFCEGTHNIVATIRNYGSNQILSGVVNWMLGTAVQTPVAFSGVLDTAGGTGSMESQILLGSNLFGAGVPETITVWTSNPNGTTDPTSFNDTVIEIKQPSLSGNFTIDPLGSGTYNYLTIADAVNDLNSFGVCGPVTFAVAGGTYTEQMTLGPIVGASATNTITFEADTAGVIIEYGPSSTSD
;
A
#
# COMPACT_ATOMS: atom_id res chain seq x y z
N MET A 1 46.12 17.09 69.75
CA MET A 1 45.21 17.93 68.93
C MET A 1 45.92 18.22 67.62
N LYS A 2 45.83 17.34 66.63
CA LYS A 2 44.90 17.33 65.47
C LYS A 2 45.12 18.49 64.47
N LYS A 3 45.38 18.09 63.21
CA LYS A 3 45.25 18.80 61.90
C LYS A 3 46.55 19.46 61.38
N LEU A 4 46.89 19.44 60.09
CA LEU A 4 46.10 19.21 58.87
C LEU A 4 47.04 18.80 57.71
N PHE A 5 46.76 17.69 57.01
CA PHE A 5 47.33 17.39 55.69
C PHE A 5 46.38 17.97 54.64
N THR A 6 46.87 18.85 53.77
CA THR A 6 46.09 19.43 52.67
C THR A 6 46.27 18.55 51.44
N LEU A 7 45.22 17.80 51.09
CA LEU A 7 45.14 17.00 49.86
C LEU A 7 44.61 17.91 48.74
N PHE A 8 45.39 18.11 47.67
CA PHE A 8 44.92 18.77 46.46
C PHE A 8 44.22 17.73 45.57
N THR A 9 42.89 17.77 45.55
CA THR A 9 42.09 16.99 44.60
C THR A 9 41.91 17.82 43.33
N VAL A 10 42.47 17.36 42.21
CA VAL A 10 42.16 17.91 40.88
C VAL A 10 40.74 17.49 40.52
N LEU A 11 39.81 18.44 40.51
CA LEU A 11 38.46 18.22 40.01
C LEU A 11 38.49 18.39 38.48
N THR A 12 38.71 17.32 37.73
CA THR A 12 38.36 17.31 36.31
C THR A 12 36.84 17.30 36.21
N THR A 13 36.24 18.42 35.82
CA THR A 13 34.84 18.47 35.38
C THR A 13 34.72 17.64 34.11
N GLY A 14 34.40 16.36 34.26
CA GLY A 14 33.88 15.56 33.16
C GLY A 14 32.55 16.18 32.75
N ALA A 15 32.50 16.76 31.55
CA ALA A 15 31.24 17.09 30.93
C ALA A 15 30.47 15.78 30.71
N PHE A 16 29.50 15.51 31.58
CA PHE A 16 28.49 14.50 31.30
C PHE A 16 27.64 15.05 30.16
N PHE A 17 27.87 14.54 28.95
CA PHE A 17 26.92 14.71 27.86
C PHE A 17 25.65 13.95 28.26
N PHE A 18 24.60 14.67 28.64
CA PHE A 18 23.26 14.11 28.66
C PHE A 18 22.89 13.81 27.20
N SER A 19 22.86 12.54 26.82
CA SER A 19 22.19 12.11 25.59
C SER A 19 20.71 12.48 25.74
N ALA A 20 20.20 13.37 24.90
CA ALA A 20 18.83 13.86 24.97
C ALA A 20 17.87 12.78 24.45
N THR A 21 17.63 11.76 25.27
CA THR A 21 16.47 10.89 25.09
C THR A 21 15.24 11.62 25.59
N ALA A 22 14.26 11.85 24.72
CA ALA A 22 12.96 12.38 25.13
C ALA A 22 11.92 11.25 25.15
N GLN A 23 10.97 11.39 26.07
CA GLN A 23 9.90 10.43 26.33
C GLN A 23 8.58 11.20 26.39
N ILE A 24 7.60 10.80 25.58
CA ILE A 24 6.20 11.20 25.75
C ILE A 24 5.52 10.26 26.74
N GLY A 25 4.86 10.82 27.75
CA GLY A 25 4.10 10.04 28.73
C GLY A 25 4.88 8.84 29.29
N ASN A 26 4.33 7.64 29.14
CA ASN A 26 4.92 6.37 29.59
C ASN A 26 5.57 5.55 28.46
N TYR A 27 5.67 6.11 27.25
CA TYR A 27 6.30 5.40 26.12
C TYR A 27 7.81 5.29 26.32
N CYS A 28 8.42 4.33 25.63
CA CYS A 28 9.88 4.21 25.60
C CYS A 28 10.56 5.47 25.03
N THR A 29 11.81 5.70 25.44
CA THR A 29 12.64 6.75 24.87
C THR A 29 13.02 6.43 23.42
N SER A 30 13.11 7.46 22.59
CA SER A 30 13.63 7.36 21.22
C SER A 30 14.29 8.68 20.82
N GLY A 31 15.35 8.62 20.01
CA GLY A 31 15.97 9.82 19.45
C GLY A 31 17.41 9.62 18.99
N ALA A 32 17.88 10.53 18.14
CA ALA A 32 19.25 10.52 17.69
C ALA A 32 20.24 10.99 18.77
N THR A 33 21.52 10.66 18.63
CA THR A 33 22.60 11.14 19.51
C THR A 33 23.38 12.30 18.90
N THR A 34 23.09 12.69 17.65
CA THR A 34 23.72 13.82 16.96
C THR A 34 22.68 14.79 16.40
N GLN A 35 23.11 16.01 16.05
CA GLN A 35 22.28 17.04 15.41
C GLN A 35 22.73 17.26 13.96
N TYR A 36 23.10 16.18 13.27
CA TYR A 36 23.68 16.23 11.93
C TYR A 36 22.94 15.33 10.95
N ASP A 37 23.15 15.65 9.67
CA ASP A 37 22.81 14.84 8.52
C ASP A 37 21.31 14.63 8.32
N THR A 38 20.77 13.45 8.62
CA THR A 38 19.39 13.09 8.28
C THR A 38 18.35 13.61 9.28
N LYS A 39 17.21 14.08 8.79
CA LYS A 39 16.04 14.49 9.61
C LYS A 39 14.70 14.18 8.94
N ILE A 40 13.60 14.38 9.65
CA ILE A 40 12.25 14.37 9.08
C ILE A 40 11.93 15.80 8.61
N ASP A 41 11.64 15.98 7.31
CA ASP A 41 11.34 17.31 6.76
C ASP A 41 9.85 17.64 6.81
N LYS A 42 9.01 16.62 6.59
CA LYS A 42 7.56 16.79 6.57
C LYS A 42 6.83 15.51 6.92
N VAL A 43 5.77 15.62 7.72
CA VAL A 43 4.78 14.56 7.97
C VAL A 43 3.40 15.06 7.59
N VAL A 44 2.68 14.25 6.82
CA VAL A 44 1.27 14.47 6.47
C VAL A 44 0.48 13.22 6.83
N LEU A 45 -0.57 13.38 7.64
CA LEU A 45 -1.55 12.34 7.95
C LEU A 45 -2.87 13.01 8.31
N ASN A 46 -3.90 12.84 7.47
CA ASN A 46 -5.18 13.54 7.62
C ASN A 46 -4.98 15.07 7.81
N THR A 47 -5.33 15.64 8.97
CA THR A 47 -5.14 17.07 9.25
C THR A 47 -3.75 17.42 9.79
N ILE A 48 -2.90 16.43 10.12
CA ILE A 48 -1.48 16.67 10.38
C ILE A 48 -0.83 17.03 9.04
N ASN A 49 -0.22 18.20 8.97
CA ASN A 49 0.56 18.67 7.81
C ASN A 49 1.66 19.58 8.34
N VAL A 50 2.71 18.96 8.86
CA VAL A 50 3.79 19.64 9.57
C VAL A 50 5.04 19.53 8.73
N SER A 51 5.60 20.67 8.35
CA SER A 51 6.96 20.74 7.82
C SER A 51 7.85 21.31 8.92
N THR A 52 8.95 20.64 9.21
CA THR A 52 9.86 21.10 10.26
C THR A 52 10.52 22.41 9.86
N GLY A 53 10.70 22.69 8.56
CA GLY A 53 11.21 23.99 8.05
C GLY A 53 12.56 24.43 8.64
N GLN A 54 13.17 23.57 9.45
CA GLN A 54 14.30 23.86 10.32
C GLN A 54 15.59 23.61 9.57
N THR A 55 16.55 24.51 9.79
CA THR A 55 17.91 24.42 9.23
C THR A 55 18.84 23.58 10.11
N THR A 56 18.36 23.11 11.26
CA THR A 56 19.05 22.21 12.18
C THR A 56 18.46 20.80 12.09
N CYS A 57 19.24 19.78 12.46
CA CYS A 57 18.69 18.44 12.67
C CYS A 57 18.40 18.26 14.15
N GLU A 58 17.14 18.01 14.46
CA GLU A 58 16.66 17.68 15.79
C GLU A 58 16.86 16.18 16.06
N GLN A 59 17.19 15.85 17.30
CA GLN A 59 17.29 14.45 17.74
C GLN A 59 15.92 13.83 17.99
N TYR A 60 15.02 14.68 18.50
CA TYR A 60 13.67 14.36 18.87
C TYR A 60 12.82 15.63 18.83
N THR A 61 11.63 15.55 18.24
CA THR A 61 10.67 16.65 18.17
C THR A 61 9.33 16.23 18.76
N ASN A 62 8.88 16.97 19.78
CA ASN A 62 7.57 16.76 20.39
C ASN A 62 6.49 17.58 19.68
N ASN A 63 5.71 16.93 18.81
CA ASN A 63 4.58 17.53 18.11
C ASN A 63 3.22 17.13 18.73
N THR A 64 3.16 16.69 19.99
CA THR A 64 1.90 16.22 20.60
C THR A 64 0.85 17.31 20.85
N SER A 65 1.19 18.58 20.63
CA SER A 65 0.21 19.68 20.58
C SER A 65 -0.59 19.71 19.27
N ILE A 66 -0.10 19.00 18.24
CA ILE A 66 -0.72 18.85 16.94
C ILE A 66 -1.44 17.51 16.94
N SER A 67 -2.72 17.53 16.58
CA SER A 67 -3.56 16.33 16.60
C SER A 67 -4.43 16.18 15.36
N THR A 68 -4.81 14.94 15.10
CA THR A 68 -5.83 14.60 14.12
C THR A 68 -6.74 13.50 14.64
N VAL A 69 -7.94 13.40 14.07
CA VAL A 69 -8.91 12.36 14.38
C VAL A 69 -8.88 11.31 13.28
N LEU A 70 -8.75 10.04 13.66
CA LEU A 70 -8.84 8.90 12.75
C LEU A 70 -9.97 7.97 13.21
N SER A 71 -10.85 7.59 12.30
CA SER A 71 -11.98 6.71 12.59
C SER A 71 -11.55 5.25 12.53
N LYS A 72 -12.07 4.42 13.45
CA LYS A 72 -11.88 2.96 13.40
C LYS A 72 -12.32 2.39 12.06
N GLY A 73 -11.54 1.47 11.50
CA GLY A 73 -11.82 0.82 10.22
C GLY A 73 -11.48 1.65 8.98
N ALA A 74 -11.31 2.97 9.12
CA ALA A 74 -11.00 3.85 8.01
C ALA A 74 -9.51 3.79 7.65
N SER A 75 -9.21 4.16 6.40
CA SER A 75 -7.84 4.25 5.88
C SER A 75 -7.51 5.68 5.45
N TYR A 76 -6.28 6.11 5.71
CA TYR A 76 -5.81 7.47 5.49
C TYR A 76 -4.45 7.45 4.77
N PRO A 77 -4.24 8.29 3.73
CA PRO A 77 -2.92 8.43 3.15
C PRO A 77 -1.99 9.13 4.15
N MET A 78 -0.78 8.56 4.30
CA MET A 78 0.31 9.15 5.06
C MET A 78 1.47 9.45 4.13
N GLN A 79 2.10 10.61 4.31
CA GLN A 79 3.33 10.97 3.61
C GLN A 79 4.40 11.41 4.60
N VAL A 80 5.61 10.92 4.42
CA VAL A 80 6.80 11.39 5.14
C VAL A 80 7.85 11.80 4.12
N THR A 81 8.37 13.02 4.28
CA THR A 81 9.46 13.54 3.45
C THR A 81 10.75 13.52 4.25
N ASN A 82 11.79 12.88 3.72
CA ASN A 82 13.11 12.90 4.36
C ASN A 82 13.82 14.23 4.08
N GLY A 83 14.65 14.67 5.03
CA GLY A 83 15.43 15.90 4.90
C GLY A 83 16.87 15.72 5.33
N SER A 84 17.63 16.80 5.16
CA SER A 84 18.97 16.92 5.72
C SER A 84 19.24 18.34 6.20
N CYS A 85 20.00 18.49 7.28
CA CYS A 85 20.54 19.79 7.72
C CYS A 85 21.98 20.03 7.23
N SER A 86 22.68 19.00 6.72
CA SER A 86 24.03 19.15 6.14
C SER A 86 24.00 19.41 4.63
N GLY A 87 22.84 19.21 3.98
CA GLY A 87 22.67 19.33 2.54
C GLY A 87 23.17 18.12 1.75
N TYR A 88 23.60 17.06 2.44
CA TYR A 88 24.01 15.78 1.85
C TYR A 88 22.97 14.71 2.13
N HIS A 89 22.79 13.82 1.14
CA HIS A 89 21.99 12.61 1.28
C HIS A 89 22.82 11.50 1.92
N TYR A 90 22.22 10.85 2.91
CA TYR A 90 22.67 9.57 3.43
C TYR A 90 21.51 8.59 3.38
N THR A 91 21.81 7.33 3.10
CA THR A 91 20.79 6.28 3.08
C THR A 91 20.16 6.11 4.45
N ALA A 92 18.85 6.31 4.50
CA ALA A 92 18.06 6.21 5.72
C ALA A 92 16.79 5.36 5.52
N TYR A 93 16.16 5.04 6.62
CA TYR A 93 14.93 4.28 6.69
C TYR A 93 13.94 4.98 7.62
N ILE A 94 12.66 4.89 7.29
CA ILE A 94 11.58 5.56 8.00
C ILE A 94 10.59 4.50 8.45
N ASN A 95 10.22 4.51 9.74
CA ASN A 95 9.08 3.74 10.23
C ASN A 95 8.17 4.64 11.05
N ALA A 96 6.87 4.32 11.05
CA ALA A 96 5.92 4.96 11.97
C ALA A 96 4.98 3.94 12.61
N TRP A 97 4.54 4.24 13.84
CA TRP A 97 3.63 3.42 14.64
C TRP A 97 2.51 4.27 15.22
N ILE A 98 1.34 3.67 15.43
CA ILE A 98 0.23 4.25 16.20
C ILE A 98 -0.20 3.22 17.26
N ASP A 99 -0.17 3.59 18.53
CA ASP A 99 -0.57 2.72 19.64
C ASP A 99 -2.11 2.57 19.66
N PHE A 100 -2.62 1.63 18.87
CA PHE A 100 -4.06 1.44 18.67
C PHE A 100 -4.73 0.77 19.87
N ASN A 101 -3.98 -0.01 20.64
CA ASN A 101 -4.49 -0.71 21.82
C ASN A 101 -4.35 0.12 23.12
N GLN A 102 -3.75 1.31 23.05
CA GLN A 102 -3.53 2.26 24.14
C GLN A 102 -2.79 1.63 25.34
N ASN A 103 -1.86 0.70 25.10
CA ASN A 103 -1.08 0.04 26.15
C ASN A 103 0.21 0.81 26.52
N ASN A 104 0.46 1.98 25.91
CA ASN A 104 1.67 2.80 26.03
C ASN A 104 2.94 2.14 25.49
N THR A 105 2.80 1.20 24.57
CA THR A 105 3.87 0.54 23.83
C THR A 105 3.56 0.65 22.34
N PHE A 106 4.58 0.79 21.51
CA PHE A 106 4.44 0.68 20.06
C PHE A 106 4.79 -0.74 19.64
N ASP A 107 3.78 -1.58 19.47
CA ASP A 107 3.97 -3.00 19.16
C ASP A 107 4.33 -3.21 17.68
N ALA A 108 4.90 -4.37 17.34
CA ALA A 108 5.31 -4.68 15.97
C ALA A 108 4.14 -4.69 14.97
N ASN A 109 2.94 -5.08 15.43
CA ASN A 109 1.70 -5.07 14.65
C ASN A 109 1.03 -3.68 14.57
N GLU A 110 1.60 -2.67 15.22
CA GLU A 110 1.12 -1.28 15.21
C GLU A 110 1.96 -0.38 14.29
N ARG A 111 2.94 -0.95 13.59
CA ARG A 111 3.69 -0.24 12.56
C ARG A 111 2.80 0.01 11.34
N VAL A 112 2.51 1.28 11.09
CA VAL A 112 1.61 1.73 10.01
C VAL A 112 2.35 2.29 8.79
N PHE A 113 3.64 2.55 8.93
CA PHE A 113 4.47 3.10 7.86
C PHE A 113 5.85 2.44 7.87
N SER A 114 6.36 2.11 6.70
CA SER A 114 7.74 1.65 6.51
C SER A 114 8.23 2.06 5.13
N ALA A 115 9.37 2.73 5.08
CA ALA A 115 10.02 3.16 3.85
C ALA A 115 11.54 3.12 3.98
N GLY A 116 12.20 3.07 2.83
CA GLY A 116 13.65 3.03 2.69
C GLY A 116 14.16 1.77 1.99
N PRO A 117 15.44 1.71 1.61
CA PRO A 117 16.43 2.78 1.76
C PRO A 117 16.07 4.04 0.96
N THR A 118 16.24 5.23 1.55
CA THR A 118 16.07 6.48 0.80
C THR A 118 17.15 6.62 -0.27
N SER A 119 16.81 7.20 -1.42
CA SER A 119 17.72 7.33 -2.56
C SER A 119 18.05 8.78 -2.95
N GLY A 120 17.48 9.76 -2.25
CA GLY A 120 17.77 11.18 -2.46
C GLY A 120 17.27 12.07 -1.32
N LEU A 121 17.57 13.37 -1.42
CA LEU A 121 17.02 14.39 -0.50
C LEU A 121 15.60 14.77 -0.87
N TYR A 122 14.78 15.08 0.14
CA TYR A 122 13.42 15.58 -0.03
C TYR A 122 12.52 14.63 -0.82
N GLN A 123 12.79 13.32 -0.73
CA GLN A 123 11.97 12.28 -1.30
C GLN A 123 10.68 12.16 -0.48
N VAL A 124 9.54 12.19 -1.17
CA VAL A 124 8.24 11.94 -0.58
C VAL A 124 7.99 10.44 -0.59
N HIS A 125 7.80 9.87 0.60
CA HIS A 125 7.40 8.47 0.77
C HIS A 125 5.93 8.42 1.19
N SER A 126 5.16 7.55 0.55
CA SER A 126 3.72 7.44 0.77
C SER A 126 3.34 6.02 1.20
N ALA A 127 2.38 5.92 2.12
CA ALA A 127 1.73 4.67 2.48
C ALA A 127 0.27 4.94 2.86
N THR A 128 -0.54 3.87 2.95
CA THR A 128 -1.90 3.93 3.49
C THR A 128 -1.90 3.43 4.92
N VAL A 129 -2.39 4.25 5.85
CA VAL A 129 -2.59 3.91 7.26
C VAL A 129 -4.02 3.44 7.46
N THR A 130 -4.20 2.16 7.75
CA THR A 130 -5.52 1.58 8.10
C THR A 130 -5.66 1.51 9.61
N VAL A 131 -6.71 2.13 10.16
CA VAL A 131 -7.02 2.03 11.59
C VAL A 131 -7.74 0.70 11.86
N PRO A 132 -7.21 -0.19 12.71
CA PRO A 132 -7.86 -1.46 13.00
C PRO A 132 -9.28 -1.27 13.56
N ALA A 133 -10.22 -2.12 13.15
CA ALA A 133 -11.57 -2.15 13.74
C ALA A 133 -11.55 -2.51 15.24
N THR A 134 -10.46 -3.09 15.73
CA THR A 134 -10.21 -3.42 17.13
C THR A 134 -9.58 -2.27 17.93
N ALA A 135 -9.17 -1.17 17.29
CA ALA A 135 -8.53 -0.05 17.98
C ALA A 135 -9.41 0.50 19.11
N MET A 136 -8.79 0.91 20.21
CA MET A 136 -9.48 1.56 21.32
C MET A 136 -9.77 3.02 20.97
N THR A 137 -11.00 3.46 21.21
CA THR A 137 -11.39 4.86 21.02
C THR A 137 -10.76 5.75 22.09
N GLY A 138 -10.42 6.99 21.75
CA GLY A 138 -9.80 7.95 22.67
C GLY A 138 -8.43 8.42 22.18
N ASN A 139 -7.69 9.08 23.07
CA ASN A 139 -6.39 9.66 22.73
C ASN A 139 -5.30 8.59 22.74
N THR A 140 -4.44 8.63 21.75
CA THR A 140 -3.20 7.86 21.64
C THR A 140 -2.12 8.70 20.95
N TYR A 141 -0.97 8.10 20.64
CA TYR A 141 0.13 8.78 19.97
C TYR A 141 0.56 8.03 18.71
N MET A 142 1.09 8.81 17.76
CA MET A 142 1.85 8.32 16.63
C MET A 142 3.32 8.68 16.84
N ARG A 143 4.22 7.75 16.51
CA ARG A 143 5.66 7.98 16.47
C ARG A 143 6.18 7.78 15.06
N VAL A 144 6.95 8.72 14.55
CA VAL A 144 7.68 8.63 13.28
C VAL A 144 9.17 8.67 13.58
N VAL A 145 9.93 7.72 13.06
CA VAL A 145 11.39 7.66 13.24
C VAL A 145 12.05 7.56 11.89
N ILE A 146 13.03 8.43 11.63
CA ILE A 146 14.00 8.26 10.55
C ILE A 146 15.37 7.95 11.15
N GLN A 147 16.07 6.98 10.58
CA GLN A 147 17.39 6.58 11.01
C GLN A 147 18.26 6.19 9.81
N GLU A 148 19.54 6.56 9.85
CA GLU A 148 20.52 6.13 8.86
C GLU A 148 20.91 4.66 8.98
N SER A 149 21.35 4.07 7.86
CA SER A 149 21.95 2.72 7.75
C SER A 149 21.01 1.52 7.98
N THR A 150 20.05 1.59 8.90
CA THR A 150 19.15 0.46 9.21
C THR A 150 17.72 0.91 9.52
N PRO A 151 16.70 0.07 9.28
CA PRO A 151 15.33 0.33 9.71
C PRO A 151 15.22 0.64 11.22
N PRO A 152 14.63 1.78 11.61
CA PRO A 152 14.50 2.13 13.03
C PRO A 152 13.45 1.27 13.74
N GLY A 153 13.66 1.01 15.03
CA GLY A 153 12.60 0.58 15.95
C GLY A 153 11.86 1.78 16.56
N PRO A 154 10.76 1.56 17.31
CA PRO A 154 10.03 2.66 17.96
C PRO A 154 10.74 3.19 19.22
N CYS A 155 11.77 2.49 19.69
CA CYS A 155 12.48 2.76 20.93
C CYS A 155 14.00 2.68 20.71
N GLY A 156 14.76 3.42 21.50
CA GLY A 156 16.22 3.36 21.56
C GLY A 156 16.90 4.59 20.96
N THR A 157 18.23 4.57 20.98
CA THR A 157 19.07 5.66 20.47
C THR A 157 19.80 5.24 19.21
N PHE A 158 19.95 6.17 18.27
CA PHE A 158 20.68 5.97 17.03
C PHE A 158 21.55 7.19 16.71
N SER A 159 22.55 7.05 15.85
CA SER A 159 23.53 8.14 15.65
C SER A 159 22.97 9.32 14.87
N TYR A 160 22.30 9.07 13.75
CA TYR A 160 21.84 10.07 12.80
C TYR A 160 20.39 9.80 12.41
N GLY A 161 19.59 10.87 12.36
CA GLY A 161 18.15 10.80 12.13
C GLY A 161 17.38 11.64 13.16
N GLU A 162 16.09 11.33 13.29
CA GLU A 162 15.17 12.05 14.17
C GLU A 162 14.01 11.13 14.61
N THR A 163 13.43 11.43 15.78
CA THR A 163 12.12 10.92 16.19
C THR A 163 11.13 12.06 16.32
N GLU A 164 9.93 11.94 15.76
CA GLU A 164 8.82 12.86 15.96
C GLU A 164 7.60 12.15 16.55
N ASP A 165 6.96 12.76 17.55
CA ASP A 165 5.73 12.23 18.16
C ASP A 165 4.55 13.18 17.97
N TYR A 166 3.37 12.64 17.61
CA TYR A 166 2.13 13.38 17.35
C TYR A 166 0.96 12.81 18.17
N ALA A 167 0.00 13.65 18.54
CA ALA A 167 -1.22 13.18 19.19
C ALA A 167 -2.23 12.67 18.15
N ILE A 168 -2.86 11.53 18.43
CA ILE A 168 -3.93 10.94 17.61
C ILE A 168 -5.18 10.78 18.48
N VAL A 169 -6.34 11.03 17.91
CA VAL A 169 -7.63 10.70 18.53
C VAL A 169 -8.30 9.62 17.69
N ILE A 170 -8.53 8.45 18.26
CA ILE A 170 -9.30 7.38 17.62
C ILE A 170 -10.78 7.61 17.90
N SER A 171 -11.55 7.94 16.86
CA SER A 171 -13.01 8.01 16.93
C SER A 171 -13.65 6.65 16.61
N PRO A 172 -14.90 6.40 17.04
CA PRO A 172 -15.69 5.29 16.51
C PRO A 172 -15.71 5.27 14.97
N SER A 173 -16.05 4.11 14.37
CA SER A 173 -16.34 4.06 12.93
C SER A 173 -17.52 4.98 12.61
N LEU A 174 -17.58 5.48 11.37
CA LEU A 174 -18.69 6.32 10.95
C LEU A 174 -20.00 5.51 10.98
N PRO A 175 -21.16 6.11 11.31
CA PRO A 175 -22.37 5.33 11.49
C PRO A 175 -22.80 4.62 10.20
N ASN A 176 -22.84 5.33 9.09
CA ASN A 176 -23.23 4.81 7.79
C ASN A 176 -22.02 4.95 6.85
N ASP A 177 -21.30 3.86 6.61
CA ASP A 177 -20.11 3.81 5.76
C ASP A 177 -20.22 2.54 4.89
N LEU A 178 -20.52 2.75 3.61
CA LEU A 178 -20.72 1.69 2.63
C LEU A 178 -19.64 1.83 1.57
N GLY A 179 -18.77 0.84 1.48
CA GLY A 179 -17.69 0.79 0.50
C GLY A 179 -17.83 -0.34 -0.50
N VAL A 180 -16.92 -0.36 -1.48
CA VAL A 180 -16.74 -1.47 -2.42
C VAL A 180 -15.55 -2.30 -1.99
N ALA A 181 -15.74 -3.61 -1.81
CA ALA A 181 -14.68 -4.53 -1.41
C ALA A 181 -13.89 -5.06 -2.62
N SER A 182 -14.56 -5.40 -3.72
CA SER A 182 -13.95 -6.04 -4.90
C SER A 182 -14.84 -6.01 -6.14
N ILE A 183 -14.24 -6.22 -7.31
CA ILE A 183 -14.94 -6.54 -8.57
C ILE A 183 -14.75 -8.03 -8.87
N ASP A 184 -15.75 -8.83 -8.52
CA ASP A 184 -15.68 -10.30 -8.47
C ASP A 184 -15.83 -10.95 -9.84
N SER A 185 -16.56 -10.31 -10.75
CA SER A 185 -16.89 -10.87 -12.06
C SER A 185 -16.73 -9.84 -13.18
N PRO A 186 -16.29 -10.26 -14.37
CA PRO A 186 -15.85 -11.62 -14.69
C PRO A 186 -14.48 -11.97 -14.09
N ASP A 187 -14.37 -13.19 -13.56
CA ASP A 187 -13.10 -13.89 -13.35
C ASP A 187 -12.79 -14.72 -14.61
N VAL A 188 -11.63 -15.39 -14.73
CA VAL A 188 -11.15 -16.15 -15.91
C VAL A 188 -12.25 -16.56 -16.88
N PHE A 189 -12.27 -15.90 -18.04
CA PHE A 189 -13.41 -15.90 -18.96
C PHE A 189 -12.98 -15.79 -20.42
N CYS A 190 -13.72 -16.40 -21.33
CA CYS A 190 -13.53 -16.19 -22.77
C CYS A 190 -14.19 -14.90 -23.25
N GLU A 191 -13.89 -14.50 -24.49
CA GLU A 191 -14.63 -13.41 -25.16
C GLU A 191 -16.14 -13.66 -25.14
N GLY A 192 -16.91 -12.57 -25.12
CA GLY A 192 -18.36 -12.62 -25.11
C GLY A 192 -19.00 -11.75 -24.03
N THR A 193 -20.32 -11.92 -23.87
CA THR A 193 -21.09 -11.15 -22.91
C THR A 193 -20.98 -11.78 -21.53
N HIS A 194 -20.48 -11.02 -20.56
CA HIS A 194 -20.35 -11.46 -19.18
C HIS A 194 -20.97 -10.49 -18.21
N ASN A 195 -21.45 -11.04 -17.09
CA ASN A 195 -21.95 -10.25 -15.99
C ASN A 195 -20.80 -9.60 -15.23
N ILE A 196 -21.03 -8.37 -14.79
CA ILE A 196 -20.15 -7.65 -13.90
C ILE A 196 -20.78 -7.67 -12.52
N VAL A 197 -20.05 -8.23 -11.56
CA VAL A 197 -20.50 -8.39 -10.17
C VAL A 197 -19.45 -7.76 -9.27
N ALA A 198 -19.89 -6.98 -8.30
CA ALA A 198 -19.03 -6.39 -7.29
C ALA A 198 -19.54 -6.73 -5.89
N THR A 199 -18.62 -6.87 -4.94
CA THR A 199 -18.96 -7.01 -3.52
C THR A 199 -18.96 -5.63 -2.88
N ILE A 200 -20.08 -5.26 -2.25
CA ILE A 200 -20.17 -4.09 -1.36
C ILE A 200 -20.06 -4.54 0.09
N ARG A 201 -19.56 -3.65 0.95
CA ARG A 201 -19.29 -3.94 2.37
C ARG A 201 -19.67 -2.78 3.27
N ASN A 202 -20.24 -3.11 4.43
CA ASN A 202 -20.44 -2.15 5.51
C ASN A 202 -19.15 -2.00 6.35
N TYR A 203 -18.59 -0.80 6.35
CA TYR A 203 -17.45 -0.42 7.20
C TYR A 203 -17.89 0.40 8.42
N GLY A 204 -19.17 0.76 8.49
CA GLY A 204 -19.74 1.61 9.51
C GLY A 204 -20.16 0.90 10.80
N SER A 205 -20.65 1.69 11.76
CA SER A 205 -21.14 1.19 13.05
C SER A 205 -22.64 0.90 13.09
N ASN A 206 -23.41 1.31 12.07
CA ASN A 206 -24.81 0.95 11.89
C ASN A 206 -24.95 -0.10 10.80
N GLN A 207 -26.03 -0.88 10.84
CA GLN A 207 -26.39 -1.72 9.71
C GLN A 207 -26.73 -0.84 8.50
N ILE A 208 -26.27 -1.24 7.31
CA ILE A 208 -26.67 -0.59 6.06
C ILE A 208 -27.88 -1.33 5.49
N LEU A 209 -28.99 -0.61 5.40
CA LEU A 209 -30.28 -1.09 4.92
C LEU A 209 -30.52 -0.74 3.44
N SER A 210 -29.85 0.31 2.97
CA SER A 210 -29.92 0.77 1.59
C SER A 210 -28.64 1.50 1.17
N GLY A 211 -28.41 1.55 -0.12
CA GLY A 211 -27.30 2.31 -0.73
C GLY A 211 -27.42 2.31 -2.25
N VAL A 212 -26.50 3.00 -2.92
CA VAL A 212 -26.42 3.01 -4.38
C VAL A 212 -25.02 2.55 -4.79
N VAL A 213 -24.98 1.61 -5.72
CA VAL A 213 -23.74 1.13 -6.36
C VAL A 213 -23.68 1.73 -7.76
N ASN A 214 -22.78 2.67 -7.92
CA ASN A 214 -22.50 3.36 -9.17
C ASN A 214 -21.34 2.66 -9.86
N TRP A 215 -21.29 2.73 -11.19
CA TRP A 215 -20.23 2.10 -11.94
C TRP A 215 -20.08 2.72 -13.33
N MET A 216 -18.91 2.53 -13.92
CA MET A 216 -18.60 2.95 -15.29
C MET A 216 -17.66 1.96 -15.99
N LEU A 217 -17.74 1.95 -17.32
CA LEU A 217 -16.89 1.20 -18.23
C LEU A 217 -16.00 2.20 -18.99
N GLY A 218 -14.70 2.15 -18.74
CA GLY A 218 -13.76 3.20 -19.15
C GLY A 218 -14.18 4.56 -18.60
N THR A 219 -14.75 5.41 -19.47
CA THR A 219 -15.30 6.73 -19.11
C THR A 219 -16.83 6.80 -19.23
N ALA A 220 -17.48 5.72 -19.66
CA ALA A 220 -18.92 5.66 -19.88
C ALA A 220 -19.65 5.27 -18.59
N VAL A 221 -20.25 6.27 -17.93
CA VAL A 221 -21.08 6.07 -16.73
C VAL A 221 -22.29 5.21 -17.06
N GLN A 222 -22.50 4.17 -16.26
CA GLN A 222 -23.61 3.23 -16.38
C GLN A 222 -24.76 3.60 -15.44
N THR A 223 -25.89 2.91 -15.58
CA THR A 223 -27.03 3.11 -14.69
C THR A 223 -26.69 2.58 -13.29
N PRO A 224 -26.80 3.39 -12.23
CA PRO A 224 -26.54 2.93 -10.87
C PRO A 224 -27.54 1.85 -10.42
N VAL A 225 -27.07 0.92 -9.60
CA VAL A 225 -27.86 -0.16 -9.02
C VAL A 225 -28.19 0.19 -7.57
N ALA A 226 -29.49 0.18 -7.23
CA ALA A 226 -29.91 0.38 -5.85
C ALA A 226 -29.73 -0.91 -5.05
N PHE A 227 -29.06 -0.80 -3.90
CA PHE A 227 -29.01 -1.86 -2.89
C PHE A 227 -30.15 -1.67 -1.89
N SER A 228 -30.85 -2.77 -1.57
CA SER A 228 -31.77 -2.87 -0.45
C SER A 228 -31.62 -4.25 0.18
N GLY A 229 -31.33 -4.28 1.49
CA GLY A 229 -31.01 -5.51 2.21
C GLY A 229 -30.50 -5.16 3.60
N VAL A 230 -29.80 -6.08 4.27
CA VAL A 230 -29.09 -5.77 5.52
C VAL A 230 -27.63 -6.15 5.33
N LEU A 231 -26.73 -5.17 5.36
CA LEU A 231 -25.31 -5.40 5.64
C LEU A 231 -25.10 -5.14 7.12
N ASP A 232 -24.71 -6.17 7.86
CA ASP A 232 -24.48 -6.10 9.29
C ASP A 232 -23.18 -5.36 9.62
N THR A 233 -22.98 -5.03 10.89
CA THR A 233 -21.77 -4.34 11.37
C THR A 233 -20.62 -5.32 11.59
N ALA A 234 -19.40 -4.79 11.67
CA ALA A 234 -18.24 -5.59 12.08
C ALA A 234 -18.46 -6.18 13.49
N GLY A 235 -18.42 -7.51 13.61
CA GLY A 235 -18.72 -8.23 14.86
C GLY A 235 -20.20 -8.51 15.11
N GLY A 236 -21.08 -8.11 14.19
CA GLY A 236 -22.48 -8.56 14.14
C GLY A 236 -22.61 -10.05 13.80
N THR A 237 -23.84 -10.57 13.86
CA THR A 237 -24.13 -11.98 13.58
C THR A 237 -24.44 -12.25 12.10
N GLY A 238 -24.76 -11.21 11.33
CA GLY A 238 -25.06 -11.27 9.91
C GLY A 238 -23.86 -10.99 9.01
N SER A 239 -24.05 -11.12 7.70
CA SER A 239 -23.04 -10.76 6.71
C SER A 239 -22.90 -9.24 6.65
N MET A 240 -21.65 -8.76 6.63
CA MET A 240 -21.33 -7.36 6.36
C MET A 240 -21.10 -7.08 4.87
N GLU A 241 -21.23 -8.10 4.02
CA GLU A 241 -20.98 -8.05 2.58
C GLU A 241 -22.16 -8.57 1.77
N SER A 242 -22.30 -8.03 0.56
CA SER A 242 -23.26 -8.51 -0.44
C SER A 242 -22.71 -8.36 -1.85
N GLN A 243 -22.91 -9.37 -2.68
CA GLN A 243 -22.60 -9.31 -4.11
C GLN A 243 -23.74 -8.66 -4.89
N ILE A 244 -23.39 -7.69 -5.73
CA ILE A 244 -24.31 -6.89 -6.52
C ILE A 244 -24.02 -7.12 -8.00
N LEU A 245 -25.00 -7.65 -8.73
CA LEU A 245 -24.98 -7.68 -10.18
C LEU A 245 -25.16 -6.25 -10.70
N LEU A 246 -24.11 -5.70 -11.30
CA LEU A 246 -24.10 -4.33 -11.83
C LEU A 246 -24.75 -4.25 -13.21
N GLY A 247 -24.46 -5.26 -14.04
CA GLY A 247 -24.92 -5.35 -15.42
C GLY A 247 -24.14 -6.40 -16.18
N SER A 248 -24.12 -6.27 -17.51
CA SER A 248 -23.30 -7.12 -18.38
C SER A 248 -22.62 -6.26 -19.44
N ASN A 249 -21.46 -6.71 -19.91
CA ASN A 249 -20.71 -6.07 -20.99
C ASN A 249 -20.26 -7.13 -22.01
N LEU A 250 -20.13 -6.72 -23.27
CA LEU A 250 -19.49 -7.53 -24.31
C LEU A 250 -17.99 -7.29 -24.25
N PHE A 251 -17.23 -8.31 -23.86
CA PHE A 251 -15.77 -8.25 -23.80
C PHE A 251 -15.18 -8.88 -25.07
N GLY A 252 -14.43 -8.08 -25.84
CA GLY A 252 -13.73 -8.54 -27.04
C GLY A 252 -12.38 -9.18 -26.72
N ALA A 253 -11.97 -10.18 -27.50
CA ALA A 253 -10.66 -10.82 -27.34
C ALA A 253 -9.52 -9.81 -27.41
N GLY A 254 -8.60 -9.86 -26.43
CA GLY A 254 -7.44 -8.97 -26.35
C GLY A 254 -7.77 -7.50 -26.11
N VAL A 255 -9.02 -7.16 -25.77
CA VAL A 255 -9.44 -5.79 -25.45
C VAL A 255 -9.62 -5.67 -23.94
N PRO A 256 -8.69 -5.00 -23.22
CA PRO A 256 -8.86 -4.74 -21.80
C PRO A 256 -9.96 -3.71 -21.58
N GLU A 257 -10.80 -3.93 -20.58
CA GLU A 257 -11.87 -3.04 -20.16
C GLU A 257 -11.63 -2.59 -18.72
N THR A 258 -11.57 -1.28 -18.50
CA THR A 258 -11.44 -0.70 -17.16
C THR A 258 -12.82 -0.58 -16.53
N ILE A 259 -13.02 -1.25 -15.40
CA ILE A 259 -14.26 -1.19 -14.62
C ILE A 259 -13.97 -0.37 -13.37
N THR A 260 -14.76 0.69 -13.15
CA THR A 260 -14.74 1.47 -11.91
C THR A 260 -16.08 1.34 -11.22
N VAL A 261 -16.08 0.97 -9.95
CA VAL A 261 -17.29 0.80 -9.13
C VAL A 261 -17.15 1.66 -7.88
N TRP A 262 -18.22 2.38 -7.52
CA TRP A 262 -18.25 3.13 -6.29
C TRP A 262 -19.61 3.22 -5.61
N THR A 263 -19.62 3.37 -4.31
CA THR A 263 -20.84 3.43 -3.48
C THR A 263 -21.25 4.86 -3.15
N SER A 264 -22.54 5.05 -2.84
CA SER A 264 -23.06 6.32 -2.32
C SER A 264 -24.37 6.14 -1.56
N ASN A 265 -24.75 7.17 -0.81
CA ASN A 265 -26.01 7.28 -0.08
C ASN A 265 -26.33 6.12 0.89
N PRO A 266 -25.38 5.62 1.71
CA PRO A 266 -25.69 4.60 2.71
C PRO A 266 -26.82 5.06 3.65
N ASN A 267 -27.86 4.25 3.78
CA ASN A 267 -29.08 4.56 4.55
C ASN A 267 -29.74 5.90 4.18
N GLY A 268 -29.55 6.38 2.94
CA GLY A 268 -30.06 7.68 2.49
C GLY A 268 -29.29 8.89 3.04
N THR A 269 -28.12 8.68 3.62
CA THR A 269 -27.23 9.74 4.12
C THR A 269 -25.94 9.80 3.32
N THR A 270 -25.28 10.96 3.28
CA THR A 270 -23.96 11.08 2.63
C THR A 270 -22.91 10.29 3.40
N ASP A 271 -22.10 9.54 2.66
CA ASP A 271 -20.90 8.88 3.18
C ASP A 271 -19.76 9.93 3.30
N PRO A 272 -19.25 10.23 4.50
CA PRO A 272 -18.15 11.19 4.67
C PRO A 272 -16.79 10.63 4.25
N THR A 273 -16.66 9.31 4.10
CA THR A 273 -15.40 8.61 3.82
C THR A 273 -15.39 8.07 2.40
N SER A 274 -14.83 8.83 1.46
CA SER A 274 -14.75 8.38 0.07
C SER A 274 -13.57 7.45 -0.25
N PHE A 275 -12.74 7.10 0.74
CA PHE A 275 -11.48 6.38 0.50
C PHE A 275 -11.69 4.89 0.18
N ASN A 276 -12.68 4.26 0.81
CA ASN A 276 -13.10 2.88 0.59
C ASN A 276 -14.31 2.76 -0.36
N ASP A 277 -14.77 3.88 -0.91
CA ASP A 277 -15.92 3.89 -1.80
C ASP A 277 -15.60 3.33 -3.18
N THR A 278 -14.37 3.44 -3.67
CA THR A 278 -14.05 3.20 -5.08
C THR A 278 -13.05 2.06 -5.29
N VAL A 279 -13.42 1.11 -6.15
CA VAL A 279 -12.52 0.07 -6.67
C VAL A 279 -12.41 0.21 -8.19
N ILE A 280 -11.19 0.07 -8.71
CA ILE A 280 -10.89 0.10 -10.14
C ILE A 280 -10.13 -1.17 -10.49
N GLU A 281 -10.63 -1.92 -11.45
CA GLU A 281 -9.94 -3.09 -11.99
C GLU A 281 -9.98 -3.09 -13.52
N ILE A 282 -8.95 -3.67 -14.13
CA ILE A 282 -8.92 -3.93 -15.57
C ILE A 282 -9.24 -5.42 -15.76
N LYS A 283 -10.28 -5.71 -16.54
CA LYS A 283 -10.64 -7.09 -16.92
C LYS A 283 -10.42 -7.27 -18.42
N GLN A 284 -9.85 -8.39 -18.81
CA GLN A 284 -9.67 -8.78 -20.20
C GLN A 284 -10.01 -10.26 -20.36
N PRO A 285 -10.66 -10.68 -21.46
CA PRO A 285 -10.82 -12.09 -21.75
C PRO A 285 -9.49 -12.85 -21.72
N SER A 286 -9.51 -14.00 -21.07
CA SER A 286 -8.42 -14.97 -21.03
C SER A 286 -8.13 -15.53 -22.42
N LEU A 287 -6.91 -16.02 -22.60
CA LEU A 287 -6.45 -16.45 -23.91
C LEU A 287 -7.12 -17.78 -24.33
N SER A 288 -7.43 -17.88 -25.62
CA SER A 288 -7.95 -19.07 -26.27
C SER A 288 -7.69 -19.01 -27.76
N GLY A 289 -7.30 -20.13 -28.35
CA GLY A 289 -7.04 -20.25 -29.79
C GLY A 289 -5.58 -20.04 -30.17
N ASN A 290 -5.37 -19.58 -31.40
CA ASN A 290 -4.07 -19.54 -32.03
C ASN A 290 -3.52 -18.11 -32.11
N PHE A 291 -2.29 -17.95 -31.66
CA PHE A 291 -1.53 -16.70 -31.64
C PHE A 291 -0.23 -16.88 -32.41
N THR A 292 0.34 -15.78 -32.86
CA THR A 292 1.68 -15.74 -33.45
C THR A 292 2.63 -15.00 -32.52
N ILE A 293 3.90 -15.39 -32.53
CA ILE A 293 4.98 -14.63 -31.91
C ILE A 293 6.00 -14.34 -32.99
N ASP A 294 5.93 -13.14 -33.55
CA ASP A 294 6.77 -12.69 -34.65
C ASP A 294 7.20 -11.23 -34.41
N PRO A 295 8.50 -10.97 -34.19
CA PRO A 295 9.03 -9.60 -34.07
C PRO A 295 8.75 -8.72 -35.30
N LEU A 296 8.46 -9.32 -36.47
CA LEU A 296 8.13 -8.61 -37.70
C LEU A 296 6.62 -8.31 -37.84
N GLY A 297 5.79 -8.79 -36.92
CA GLY A 297 4.37 -8.41 -36.84
C GLY A 297 3.41 -9.21 -37.74
N SER A 298 3.69 -10.48 -38.05
CA SER A 298 2.77 -11.30 -38.86
C SER A 298 1.66 -11.97 -38.02
N GLY A 299 0.46 -12.10 -38.60
CA GLY A 299 -0.70 -12.76 -37.97
C GLY A 299 -1.76 -11.79 -37.40
N THR A 300 -2.96 -12.33 -37.11
CA THR A 300 -4.10 -11.55 -36.59
C THR A 300 -3.95 -11.19 -35.11
N TYR A 301 -3.37 -12.10 -34.32
CA TYR A 301 -3.12 -11.94 -32.88
C TYR A 301 -1.63 -12.21 -32.60
N ASN A 302 -0.80 -11.21 -32.91
CA ASN A 302 0.65 -11.32 -32.84
C ASN A 302 1.23 -10.66 -31.59
N TYR A 303 2.06 -11.41 -30.87
CA TYR A 303 2.99 -10.85 -29.90
C TYR A 303 4.33 -10.56 -30.56
N LEU A 304 4.96 -9.45 -30.20
CA LEU A 304 6.29 -9.10 -30.72
C LEU A 304 7.41 -9.89 -30.03
N THR A 305 7.16 -10.34 -28.80
CA THR A 305 8.12 -11.05 -27.95
C THR A 305 7.44 -12.23 -27.25
N ILE A 306 8.23 -13.22 -26.79
CA ILE A 306 7.67 -14.33 -26.02
C ILE A 306 7.34 -13.85 -24.60
N ALA A 307 8.06 -12.86 -24.07
CA ALA A 307 7.76 -12.23 -22.79
C ALA A 307 6.38 -11.55 -22.78
N ASP A 308 5.97 -10.87 -23.86
CA ASP A 308 4.63 -10.26 -23.92
C ASP A 308 3.52 -11.31 -23.86
N ALA A 309 3.67 -12.43 -24.59
CA ALA A 309 2.75 -13.55 -24.52
C ALA A 309 2.67 -14.15 -23.12
N VAL A 310 3.82 -14.29 -22.45
CA VAL A 310 3.88 -14.82 -21.07
C VAL A 310 3.32 -13.84 -20.04
N ASN A 311 3.49 -12.53 -20.23
CA ASN A 311 2.86 -11.52 -19.39
C ASN A 311 1.33 -11.62 -19.46
N ASP A 312 0.77 -11.75 -20.66
CA ASP A 312 -0.67 -11.94 -20.86
C ASP A 312 -1.18 -13.26 -20.25
N LEU A 313 -0.45 -14.36 -20.41
CA LEU A 313 -0.79 -15.63 -19.76
C LEU A 313 -0.82 -15.50 -18.23
N ASN A 314 0.19 -14.85 -17.65
CA ASN A 314 0.28 -14.65 -16.20
C ASN A 314 -0.81 -13.71 -15.68
N SER A 315 -1.19 -12.68 -16.45
CA SER A 315 -2.17 -11.68 -16.04
C SER A 315 -3.61 -12.10 -16.25
N PHE A 316 -3.92 -12.82 -17.34
CA PHE A 316 -5.30 -13.08 -17.75
C PHE A 316 -5.65 -14.57 -17.83
N GLY A 317 -4.67 -15.46 -17.76
CA GLY A 317 -4.90 -16.90 -17.80
C GLY A 317 -5.39 -17.39 -19.17
N VAL A 318 -5.93 -18.62 -19.17
CA VAL A 318 -6.51 -19.26 -20.36
C VAL A 318 -7.92 -19.73 -20.11
N CYS A 319 -8.82 -19.57 -21.08
CA CYS A 319 -10.17 -20.11 -21.02
C CYS A 319 -10.40 -21.26 -22.02
N GLY A 320 -9.43 -21.52 -22.89
CA GLY A 320 -9.41 -22.64 -23.84
C GLY A 320 -7.99 -23.06 -24.19
N PRO A 321 -7.80 -24.05 -25.08
CA PRO A 321 -6.48 -24.40 -25.59
C PRO A 321 -5.84 -23.21 -26.31
N VAL A 322 -4.57 -22.96 -26.01
CA VAL A 322 -3.77 -21.88 -26.60
C VAL A 322 -2.58 -22.47 -27.34
N THR A 323 -2.36 -22.00 -28.57
CA THR A 323 -1.16 -22.32 -29.35
C THR A 323 -0.49 -21.04 -29.81
N PHE A 324 0.78 -20.88 -29.47
CA PHE A 324 1.66 -19.83 -29.98
C PHE A 324 2.55 -20.41 -31.08
N ALA A 325 2.32 -19.98 -32.32
CA ALA A 325 3.24 -20.25 -33.42
C ALA A 325 4.39 -19.24 -33.36
N VAL A 326 5.59 -19.71 -33.03
CA VAL A 326 6.77 -18.87 -32.81
C VAL A 326 7.60 -18.83 -34.09
N ALA A 327 7.73 -17.64 -34.68
CA ALA A 327 8.49 -17.43 -35.90
C ALA A 327 9.99 -17.70 -35.66
N GLY A 328 10.67 -18.22 -36.67
CA GLY A 328 12.09 -18.52 -36.58
C GLY A 328 12.92 -17.25 -36.36
N GLY A 329 13.84 -17.28 -35.40
CA GLY A 329 14.58 -16.09 -34.99
C GLY A 329 15.33 -16.25 -33.68
N THR A 330 15.98 -15.18 -33.26
CA THR A 330 16.64 -15.06 -31.96
C THR A 330 15.88 -14.07 -31.09
N TYR A 331 15.44 -14.56 -29.93
CA TYR A 331 14.69 -13.82 -28.93
C TYR A 331 15.61 -13.61 -27.72
N THR A 332 16.10 -12.39 -27.55
CA THR A 332 16.99 -12.02 -26.43
C THR A 332 16.17 -11.46 -25.27
N GLU A 333 15.64 -12.33 -24.42
CA GLU A 333 14.68 -11.94 -23.38
C GLU A 333 14.72 -12.84 -22.13
N GLN A 334 14.23 -12.30 -21.02
CA GLN A 334 13.98 -13.06 -19.78
C GLN A 334 12.48 -13.06 -19.51
N MET A 335 11.99 -14.21 -19.05
CA MET A 335 10.56 -14.45 -18.86
C MET A 335 10.39 -15.50 -17.77
N THR A 336 9.31 -15.37 -16.98
CA THR A 336 8.95 -16.35 -15.96
C THR A 336 7.50 -16.74 -16.17
N LEU A 337 7.27 -18.03 -16.39
CA LEU A 337 5.92 -18.58 -16.49
C LEU A 337 5.46 -19.02 -15.10
N GLY A 338 4.44 -18.36 -14.56
CA GLY A 338 3.82 -18.74 -13.30
C GLY A 338 2.82 -19.87 -13.46
N PRO A 339 2.14 -20.28 -12.37
CA PRO A 339 0.94 -21.10 -12.48
C PRO A 339 -0.14 -20.31 -13.24
N ILE A 340 -0.55 -20.82 -14.40
CA ILE A 340 -1.52 -20.13 -15.26
C ILE A 340 -2.94 -20.49 -14.87
N VAL A 341 -3.72 -19.49 -14.46
CA VAL A 341 -5.12 -19.69 -14.08
C VAL A 341 -5.92 -20.18 -15.30
N GLY A 342 -6.75 -21.20 -15.10
CA GLY A 342 -7.55 -21.83 -16.15
C GLY A 342 -6.83 -22.89 -16.98
N ALA A 343 -5.50 -23.04 -16.83
CA ALA A 343 -4.75 -24.11 -17.50
C ALA A 343 -5.13 -25.49 -16.94
N SER A 344 -5.26 -26.48 -17.82
CA SER A 344 -5.63 -27.85 -17.46
C SER A 344 -5.18 -28.84 -18.52
N ALA A 345 -5.48 -30.13 -18.34
CA ALA A 345 -5.25 -31.15 -19.37
C ALA A 345 -6.03 -30.88 -20.68
N THR A 346 -7.07 -30.05 -20.64
CA THR A 346 -7.84 -29.62 -21.81
C THR A 346 -7.38 -28.25 -22.31
N ASN A 347 -7.22 -27.28 -21.40
CA ASN A 347 -6.76 -25.93 -21.71
C ASN A 347 -5.23 -25.91 -21.67
N THR A 348 -4.63 -26.53 -22.69
CA THR A 348 -3.18 -26.61 -22.85
C THR A 348 -2.62 -25.30 -23.37
N ILE A 349 -1.39 -24.98 -22.97
CA ILE A 349 -0.62 -23.88 -23.54
C ILE A 349 0.55 -24.48 -24.32
N THR A 350 0.57 -24.25 -25.62
CA THR A 350 1.58 -24.83 -26.53
C THR A 350 2.37 -23.71 -27.17
N PHE A 351 3.70 -23.78 -27.07
CA PHE A 351 4.61 -22.96 -27.90
C PHE A 351 5.20 -23.87 -28.96
N GLU A 352 4.93 -23.57 -30.23
CA GLU A 352 5.36 -24.37 -31.37
C GLU A 352 6.27 -23.52 -32.25
N ALA A 353 7.53 -23.92 -32.36
CA ALA A 353 8.49 -23.28 -33.25
C ALA A 353 8.15 -23.57 -34.72
N ASP A 354 8.30 -22.56 -35.58
CA ASP A 354 8.26 -22.78 -37.02
C ASP A 354 9.49 -23.57 -37.51
N THR A 355 9.46 -23.98 -38.78
CA THR A 355 10.51 -24.80 -39.39
C THR A 355 11.89 -24.11 -39.50
N ALA A 356 11.99 -22.79 -39.29
CA ALA A 356 13.22 -22.03 -39.42
C ALA A 356 14.05 -22.01 -38.12
N GLY A 357 13.50 -22.49 -36.99
CA GLY A 357 14.20 -22.67 -35.73
C GLY A 357 14.17 -21.42 -34.84
N VAL A 358 13.91 -21.62 -33.55
CA VAL A 358 13.79 -20.56 -32.54
C VAL A 358 14.94 -20.67 -31.55
N ILE A 359 15.65 -19.57 -31.33
CA ILE A 359 16.71 -19.43 -30.33
C ILE A 359 16.23 -18.45 -29.27
N ILE A 360 16.18 -18.88 -28.01
CA ILE A 360 15.92 -18.01 -26.86
C ILE A 360 17.22 -17.85 -26.11
N GLU A 361 17.68 -16.63 -25.92
CA GLU A 361 18.91 -16.30 -25.21
C GLU A 361 18.69 -15.15 -24.23
N TYR A 362 19.55 -15.03 -23.23
CA TYR A 362 19.55 -13.90 -22.32
C TYR A 362 20.97 -13.60 -21.87
N GLY A 363 21.24 -12.33 -21.58
CA GLY A 363 22.47 -11.92 -20.89
C GLY A 363 22.34 -12.12 -19.38
N PRO A 364 23.42 -12.47 -18.66
CA PRO A 364 23.37 -12.64 -17.21
C PRO A 364 22.96 -11.32 -16.54
N SER A 365 21.93 -11.38 -15.68
CA SER A 365 21.43 -10.24 -14.90
C SER A 365 22.22 -10.05 -13.59
N SER A 366 23.04 -11.03 -13.20
CA SER A 366 23.99 -10.97 -12.09
C SER A 366 25.11 -12.02 -12.25
N THR A 367 26.16 -11.95 -11.44
CA THR A 367 27.28 -12.92 -11.45
C THR A 367 26.94 -14.29 -10.84
N SER A 368 25.67 -14.60 -10.60
CA SER A 368 25.23 -15.80 -9.87
C SER A 368 24.12 -16.61 -10.53
N ASP A 369 23.81 -16.38 -11.81
CA ASP A 369 23.00 -17.31 -12.61
C ASP A 369 23.87 -18.28 -13.41
#